data_AF-A0A973FHR2-F1
#
_entry.id   AF-A0A973FHR2-F1
#
_cell.length_a   1.000
_cell.length_b   1.000
_cell.length_c   1.000
_cell.angle_alpha   90.00
_cell.angle_beta   90.00
_cell.angle_gamma   90.00
#
_symmetry.space_group_name_H-M   'P 1'
#
loop_
_entity.id
_entity.type
_entity.pdbx_description
1 polymer ?
#
loop_
_entity_poly.entity_id
_entity_poly.type
_entity_poly.pdbx_seq_one_letter_code
_entity_poly.pdbx_strand_id
1 'polypeptide(L)'
;MALPLTTPSKLTAGVTAEWLRSLADFPASDWQLTYNLVRKGATITITAGQYAGTETHHIRVTPTEAARWIPGIYHFQATVSDGTNRHIVEQGSVEILPDFASMSEGHDGRSFAKRCLDNIEAVLENRAGQAQLEYSIAGRMLKFIPHEELMKMRNQYLVEYRAECRRDRSRKTGRSPIGRVKVRFR
;
A
#
# COMPACT_ATOMS: atom_id res chain seq x y z
N MET A 1 18.86 0.86 -19.73
CA MET A 1 17.55 0.98 -19.06
C MET A 1 17.64 2.16 -18.11
N ALA A 2 16.74 3.14 -18.20
CA ALA A 2 16.80 4.32 -17.33
C ALA A 2 16.20 3.97 -15.95
N LEU A 3 16.92 4.32 -14.88
CA LEU A 3 16.40 4.16 -13.52
C LEU A 3 15.37 5.26 -13.21
N PRO A 4 14.31 4.95 -12.45
CA PRO A 4 13.32 5.96 -12.08
C PRO A 4 13.94 7.03 -11.17
N LEU A 5 13.52 8.28 -11.38
CA LEU A 5 13.96 9.45 -10.60
C LEU A 5 13.00 9.79 -9.46
N THR A 6 11.98 8.97 -9.22
CA THR A 6 10.94 9.14 -8.20
C THR A 6 10.87 7.92 -7.28
N THR A 7 10.61 8.13 -5.99
CA THR A 7 10.41 7.07 -5.00
C THR A 7 9.22 6.27 -5.49
N PRO A 8 9.37 4.95 -5.69
CA PRO A 8 8.26 4.12 -6.11
C PRO A 8 7.21 4.05 -5.00
N SER A 9 5.93 4.11 -5.40
CA SER A 9 4.81 3.93 -4.47
C SER A 9 4.57 2.47 -4.09
N LYS A 10 5.16 1.54 -4.85
CA LYS A 10 5.08 0.10 -4.63
C LYS A 10 6.45 -0.56 -4.81
N LEU A 11 6.78 -1.46 -3.91
CA LEU A 11 7.96 -2.31 -3.96
C LEU A 11 7.52 -3.76 -3.80
N THR A 12 8.33 -4.73 -4.21
CA THR A 12 8.04 -6.16 -4.01
C THR A 12 9.12 -6.75 -3.12
N ALA A 13 8.73 -7.49 -2.09
CA ALA A 13 9.68 -8.27 -1.29
C ALA A 13 10.44 -9.23 -2.20
N GLY A 14 11.68 -9.58 -1.87
CA GLY A 14 12.49 -10.54 -2.66
C GLY A 14 12.94 -10.07 -4.06
N VAL A 15 12.57 -8.86 -4.50
CA VAL A 15 12.92 -8.33 -5.83
C VAL A 15 13.86 -7.14 -5.67
N THR A 16 14.82 -6.99 -6.59
CA THR A 16 15.70 -5.83 -6.64
C THR A 16 14.87 -4.55 -6.75
N ALA A 17 15.07 -3.63 -5.81
CA ALA A 17 14.50 -2.29 -5.86
C ALA A 17 15.62 -1.29 -6.16
N GLU A 18 15.47 -0.51 -7.22
CA GLU A 18 16.51 0.43 -7.64
C GLU A 18 15.91 1.72 -8.21
N TRP A 19 16.31 2.86 -7.64
CA TRP A 19 15.90 4.19 -8.10
C TRP A 19 16.94 5.24 -7.75
N LEU A 20 16.81 6.41 -8.38
CA LEU A 20 17.69 7.54 -8.21
C LEU A 20 16.95 8.71 -7.55
N ARG A 21 17.72 9.51 -6.81
CA ARG A 21 17.25 10.70 -6.10
C ARG A 21 18.25 11.83 -6.31
N SER A 22 17.85 12.86 -7.03
CA SER A 22 18.63 14.08 -7.18
C SER A 22 18.08 15.14 -6.23
N LEU A 23 18.93 15.61 -5.30
CA LEU A 23 18.61 16.62 -4.30
C LEU A 23 19.65 17.73 -4.45
N ALA A 24 19.30 18.83 -5.12
CA ALA A 24 20.27 19.88 -5.46
C ALA A 24 20.96 20.49 -4.22
N ASP A 25 20.20 20.67 -3.14
CA ASP A 25 20.71 21.24 -1.87
C ASP A 25 21.45 20.20 -1.00
N PHE A 26 21.32 18.91 -1.33
CA PHE A 26 21.87 17.80 -0.54
C PHE A 26 22.57 16.79 -1.45
N PRO A 27 23.73 17.16 -2.05
CA PRO A 27 24.48 16.31 -2.96
C PRO A 27 24.95 15.01 -2.29
N ALA A 28 25.00 13.91 -3.04
CA ALA A 28 25.39 12.59 -2.52
C ALA A 28 26.87 12.47 -2.14
N SER A 29 27.73 13.41 -2.54
CA SER A 29 29.13 13.49 -2.10
C SER A 29 29.28 13.89 -0.63
N ASP A 30 28.45 14.85 -0.19
CA ASP A 30 28.53 15.42 1.17
C ASP A 30 27.43 14.90 2.11
N TRP A 31 26.31 14.46 1.55
CA TRP A 31 25.14 14.05 2.32
C TRP A 31 24.81 12.57 2.12
N GLN A 32 24.45 11.91 3.21
CA GLN A 32 23.96 10.53 3.20
C GLN A 32 22.43 10.52 3.25
N LEU A 33 21.78 10.05 2.19
CA LEU A 33 20.33 9.82 2.19
C LEU A 33 19.99 8.46 2.80
N THR A 34 19.00 8.45 3.70
CA THR A 34 18.49 7.25 4.35
C THR A 34 16.96 7.27 4.37
N TYR A 35 16.35 6.20 3.89
CA TYR A 35 14.92 5.95 4.02
C TYR A 35 14.65 5.07 5.24
N ASN A 36 13.81 5.56 6.14
CA ASN A 36 13.29 4.78 7.26
C ASN A 36 11.82 4.51 7.02
N LEU A 37 11.48 3.24 6.75
CA LEU A 37 10.13 2.76 6.54
C LEU A 37 9.65 2.08 7.81
N VAL A 38 8.48 2.46 8.30
CA VAL A 38 7.90 1.93 9.53
C VAL A 38 6.49 1.45 9.30
N ARG A 39 6.15 0.35 9.96
CA ARG A 39 4.78 -0.11 10.18
C ARG A 39 4.68 -0.75 11.56
N LYS A 40 3.46 -1.10 11.98
CA LYS A 40 3.28 -1.87 13.22
C LYS A 40 4.06 -3.19 13.14
N GLY A 41 5.02 -3.36 14.04
CA GLY A 41 5.81 -4.58 14.21
C GLY A 41 6.95 -4.79 13.20
N ALA A 42 7.26 -3.82 12.33
CA ALA A 42 8.40 -3.92 11.42
C ALA A 42 8.98 -2.55 11.02
N THR A 43 10.30 -2.49 10.89
CA THR A 43 11.05 -1.31 10.44
C THR A 43 12.08 -1.72 9.39
N ILE A 44 12.23 -0.92 8.34
CA ILE A 44 13.19 -1.13 7.27
C ILE A 44 13.99 0.15 7.09
N THR A 45 15.32 0.04 7.06
CA THR A 45 16.23 1.15 6.78
C THR A 45 16.96 0.87 5.49
N ILE A 46 16.95 1.85 4.57
CA ILE A 46 17.65 1.78 3.29
C ILE A 46 18.56 2.99 3.19
N THR A 47 19.86 2.74 3.05
CA THR A 47 20.87 3.78 2.89
C THR A 47 21.26 3.88 1.43
N ALA A 48 21.22 5.09 0.87
CA ALA A 48 21.60 5.32 -0.53
C ALA A 48 23.13 5.29 -0.68
N GLY A 49 23.63 4.81 -1.82
CA GLY A 49 25.00 5.06 -2.24
C GLY A 49 25.10 6.30 -3.13
N GLN A 50 26.31 6.61 -3.58
CA GLN A 50 26.53 7.60 -4.63
C GLN A 50 26.39 6.93 -6.01
N TYR A 51 25.62 7.53 -6.92
CA TYR A 51 25.47 6.99 -8.27
C TYR A 51 26.70 7.32 -9.12
N ALA A 52 27.58 6.34 -9.36
CA ALA A 52 28.68 6.42 -10.33
C ALA A 52 29.56 7.69 -10.20
N GLY A 53 29.81 8.17 -8.97
CA GLY A 53 30.60 9.39 -8.72
C GLY A 53 29.90 10.71 -9.07
N THR A 54 28.58 10.70 -9.27
CA THR A 54 27.76 11.91 -9.46
C THR A 54 27.16 12.40 -8.14
N GLU A 55 26.55 13.58 -8.13
CA GLU A 55 25.84 14.11 -6.96
C GLU A 55 24.47 13.46 -6.69
N THR A 56 24.13 12.41 -7.44
CA THR A 56 22.83 11.73 -7.34
C THR A 56 22.90 10.57 -6.37
N HIS A 57 21.92 10.50 -5.47
CA HIS A 57 21.74 9.38 -4.55
C HIS A 57 21.21 8.17 -5.30
N HIS A 58 21.89 7.04 -5.12
CA HIS A 58 21.53 5.74 -5.68
C HIS A 58 20.94 4.84 -4.61
N ILE A 59 19.64 4.60 -4.69
CA ILE A 59 19.00 3.66 -3.80
C ILE A 59 18.94 2.32 -4.52
N ARG A 60 19.64 1.33 -3.97
CA ARG A 60 19.65 -0.04 -4.49
C ARG A 60 19.52 -1.02 -3.34
N VAL A 61 18.49 -1.85 -3.40
CA VAL A 61 18.26 -2.95 -2.46
C VAL A 61 18.36 -4.26 -3.21
N THR A 62 19.14 -5.19 -2.67
CA THR A 62 19.31 -6.51 -3.26
C THR A 62 18.06 -7.39 -3.05
N PRO A 63 17.82 -8.39 -3.91
CA PRO A 63 16.78 -9.39 -3.69
C PRO A 63 16.85 -10.03 -2.30
N THR A 64 18.06 -10.32 -1.83
CA THR A 64 18.30 -10.97 -0.52
C THR A 64 17.88 -10.09 0.66
N GLU A 65 18.15 -8.79 0.60
CA GLU A 65 17.68 -7.84 1.62
C GLU A 65 16.16 -7.66 1.55
N ALA A 66 15.64 -7.48 0.33
CA ALA A 66 14.22 -7.29 0.10
C ALA A 66 13.39 -8.53 0.48
N ALA A 67 13.95 -9.74 0.41
CA ALA A 67 13.28 -10.99 0.78
C ALA A 67 12.87 -11.03 2.27
N ARG A 68 13.51 -10.20 3.11
CA ARG A 68 13.21 -10.11 4.55
C ARG A 68 12.04 -9.15 4.84
N TRP A 69 11.57 -8.41 3.84
CA TRP A 69 10.53 -7.43 4.03
C TRP A 69 9.16 -8.10 4.17
N ILE A 70 8.45 -7.74 5.24
CA ILE A 70 7.09 -8.24 5.44
C ILE A 70 6.14 -7.43 4.55
N PRO A 71 5.33 -8.05 3.68
CA PRO A 71 4.38 -7.36 2.81
C PRO A 71 3.34 -6.55 3.60
N GLY A 72 3.05 -5.33 3.14
CA GLY A 72 2.10 -4.41 3.76
C GLY A 72 2.42 -2.95 3.46
N ILE A 73 1.60 -2.05 4.02
CA ILE A 73 1.77 -0.60 3.87
C ILE A 73 2.74 -0.09 4.94
N TYR A 74 3.77 0.64 4.51
CA TYR A 74 4.73 1.33 5.37
C TYR A 74 4.60 2.84 5.19
N HIS A 75 4.81 3.58 6.26
CA HIS A 75 5.06 5.01 6.21
C HIS A 75 6.57 5.24 6.20
N PHE A 76 7.04 6.18 5.39
CA PHE A 76 8.47 6.43 5.28
C PHE A 76 8.82 7.90 5.52
N GLN A 77 10.03 8.10 6.04
CA GLN A 77 10.74 9.37 6.02
C GLN A 77 12.10 9.17 5.36
N ALA A 78 12.39 9.96 4.35
CA ALA A 78 13.70 10.06 3.74
C ALA A 78 14.45 11.22 4.39
N THR A 79 15.58 10.93 5.02
CA THR A 79 16.40 11.93 5.70
C THR A 79 17.80 11.99 5.10
N VAL A 80 18.34 13.19 4.97
CA VAL A 80 19.75 13.43 4.61
C VAL A 80 20.53 13.83 5.85
N SER A 81 21.78 13.38 5.94
CA SER A 81 22.70 13.71 7.04
C SER A 81 24.12 13.93 6.54
N ASP A 82 24.77 15.00 6.98
CA ASP A 82 26.21 15.28 6.76
C ASP A 82 27.08 14.77 7.94
N GLY A 83 26.44 14.16 8.96
CA GLY A 83 27.08 13.68 10.19
C GLY A 83 26.91 14.63 11.39
N THR A 84 26.55 15.89 11.14
CA THR A 84 26.25 16.91 12.17
C THR A 84 24.79 17.36 12.08
N ASN A 85 24.36 17.75 10.90
CA ASN A 85 23.01 18.20 10.56
C ASN A 85 22.21 17.06 9.95
N ARG A 86 20.89 17.10 10.18
CA ARG A 86 19.96 16.12 9.61
C ARG A 86 18.67 16.80 9.19
N HIS A 87 18.24 16.55 7.96
CA HIS A 87 17.01 17.12 7.39
C HIS A 87 16.10 16.03 6.84
N ILE A 88 14.79 16.25 6.89
CA ILE A 88 13.80 15.39 6.23
C ILE A 88 13.51 15.99 4.85
N VAL A 89 13.73 15.21 3.79
CA VAL A 89 13.59 15.65 2.40
C VAL A 89 12.33 15.11 1.71
N GLU A 90 11.83 13.97 2.17
CA GLU A 90 10.62 13.34 1.61
C GLU A 90 9.91 12.55 2.71
N GLN A 91 8.58 12.54 2.69
CA GLN A 91 7.76 11.69 3.54
C GLN A 91 6.58 11.16 2.74
N GLY A 92 6.11 9.96 3.08
CA GLY A 92 4.96 9.38 2.39
C GLY A 92 4.65 7.97 2.85
N SER A 93 4.00 7.22 1.96
CA SER A 93 3.71 5.80 2.16
C SER A 93 4.16 4.99 0.96
N VAL A 94 4.64 3.78 1.22
CA VAL A 94 5.01 2.80 0.20
C VAL A 94 4.37 1.46 0.55
N GLU A 95 3.85 0.77 -0.45
CA GLU A 95 3.30 -0.56 -0.30
C GLU A 95 4.34 -1.61 -0.69
N ILE A 96 4.67 -2.51 0.24
CA ILE A 96 5.50 -3.68 -0.06
C ILE A 96 4.57 -4.85 -0.41
N LEU A 97 4.65 -5.30 -1.65
CA LEU A 97 3.90 -6.42 -2.20
C LEU A 97 4.62 -7.75 -1.91
N PRO A 98 3.88 -8.85 -1.75
CA PRO A 98 4.47 -10.18 -1.68
C PRO A 98 5.10 -10.56 -3.02
N ASP A 99 6.16 -11.37 -2.99
CA ASP A 99 6.68 -12.04 -4.18
C ASP A 99 5.94 -13.35 -4.41
N PHE A 100 5.17 -13.41 -5.50
CA PHE A 100 4.42 -14.58 -5.88
C PHE A 100 5.31 -15.78 -6.23
N ALA A 101 6.56 -15.57 -6.67
CA ALA A 101 7.47 -16.67 -6.96
C ALA A 101 7.91 -17.42 -5.68
N SER A 102 7.90 -16.75 -4.54
CA SER A 102 8.25 -17.32 -3.24
C SER A 102 7.07 -17.92 -2.45
N MET A 103 5.84 -17.78 -2.95
CA MET A 103 4.64 -18.21 -2.21
C MET A 103 4.35 -19.70 -2.40
N SER A 104 4.15 -20.42 -1.30
CA SER A 104 3.77 -21.84 -1.29
C SER A 104 2.26 -22.08 -1.40
N GLU A 105 1.44 -21.07 -1.12
CA GLU A 105 -0.02 -21.13 -1.17
C GLU A 105 -0.59 -19.99 -2.03
N GLY A 106 -1.83 -20.17 -2.49
CA GLY A 106 -2.53 -19.17 -3.29
C GLY A 106 -2.68 -17.83 -2.56
N HIS A 107 -2.37 -16.73 -3.25
CA HIS A 107 -2.55 -15.38 -2.73
C HIS A 107 -3.93 -14.81 -3.09
N ASP A 108 -4.68 -14.37 -2.09
CA ASP A 108 -5.88 -13.56 -2.33
C ASP A 108 -5.50 -12.10 -2.61
N GLY A 109 -5.33 -11.77 -3.90
CA GLY A 109 -5.03 -10.42 -4.36
C GLY A 109 -6.19 -9.42 -4.35
N ARG A 110 -7.34 -9.79 -3.77
CA ARG A 110 -8.50 -8.87 -3.64
C ARG A 110 -8.19 -7.76 -2.63
N SER A 111 -8.71 -6.56 -2.87
CA SER A 111 -8.61 -5.45 -1.92
C SER A 111 -9.33 -5.78 -0.62
N PHE A 112 -8.99 -5.08 0.47
CA PHE A 112 -9.67 -5.23 1.75
C PHE A 112 -11.19 -5.03 1.60
N ALA A 113 -11.61 -3.96 0.91
CA ALA A 113 -13.02 -3.68 0.65
C ALA A 113 -13.70 -4.83 -0.09
N LYS A 114 -13.05 -5.43 -1.08
CA LYS A 114 -13.60 -6.58 -1.81
C LYS A 114 -13.72 -7.83 -0.94
N ARG A 115 -12.71 -8.15 -0.13
CA ARG A 115 -12.76 -9.29 0.79
C ARG A 115 -13.87 -9.13 1.83
N CYS A 116 -14.00 -7.94 2.43
CA CYS A 116 -15.10 -7.64 3.36
C CYS A 116 -16.47 -7.76 2.69
N LEU A 117 -16.61 -7.20 1.49
CA LEU A 117 -17.86 -7.29 0.72
C LEU A 117 -18.25 -8.75 0.45
N ASP A 118 -17.32 -9.56 -0.06
CA ASP A 118 -17.59 -10.97 -0.38
C ASP A 118 -17.95 -11.77 0.87
N ASN A 119 -17.27 -11.52 1.99
CA ASN A 119 -17.59 -12.17 3.27
C ASN A 119 -18.98 -11.77 3.79
N ILE A 120 -19.38 -10.50 3.65
CA ILE A 120 -20.72 -10.04 4.05
C ILE A 120 -21.80 -10.65 3.14
N GLU A 121 -21.56 -10.67 1.83
CA GLU A 121 -22.48 -11.30 0.87
C GLU A 121 -22.65 -12.80 1.16
N ALA A 122 -21.55 -13.51 1.48
CA ALA A 122 -21.61 -14.90 1.89
C ALA A 122 -22.40 -15.10 3.20
N VAL A 123 -22.26 -14.20 4.19
CA VAL A 123 -23.08 -14.27 5.42
C VAL A 123 -24.55 -14.04 5.12
N LEU A 124 -24.88 -13.09 4.24
CA LEU A 124 -26.25 -12.79 3.84
C LEU A 124 -26.89 -13.98 3.11
N GLU A 125 -26.17 -14.62 2.19
CA GLU A 125 -26.62 -15.81 1.46
C GLU A 125 -26.89 -16.98 2.41
N ASN A 126 -25.95 -17.29 3.31
CA ASN A 126 -26.10 -18.35 4.29
C ASN A 126 -27.25 -18.11 5.28
N ARG A 127 -27.54 -16.84 5.61
CA ARG A 127 -28.61 -16.47 6.55
C ARG A 127 -29.96 -16.23 5.88
N ALA A 128 -30.06 -16.21 4.56
CA ALA A 128 -31.32 -15.93 3.86
C ALA A 128 -32.44 -16.91 4.25
N GLY A 129 -32.10 -18.16 4.59
CA GLY A 129 -33.04 -19.17 5.08
C GLY A 129 -33.15 -19.30 6.60
N GLN A 130 -32.44 -18.48 7.40
CA GLN A 130 -32.38 -18.61 8.85
C GLN A 130 -33.25 -17.55 9.55
N ALA A 131 -34.23 -17.99 10.34
CA ALA A 131 -35.11 -17.10 11.10
C ALA A 131 -34.58 -16.74 12.51
N GLN A 132 -33.47 -17.35 12.94
CA GLN A 132 -32.95 -17.22 14.30
C GLN A 132 -31.98 -16.05 14.41
N LEU A 133 -32.32 -15.05 15.22
CA LEU A 133 -31.45 -13.89 15.49
C LEU A 133 -30.60 -14.06 16.76
N GLU A 134 -31.06 -14.90 17.68
CA GLU A 134 -30.43 -15.16 18.98
C GLU A 134 -30.63 -16.62 19.36
N TYR A 135 -29.64 -17.22 20.02
CA TYR A 135 -29.81 -18.52 20.67
C TYR A 135 -28.90 -18.62 21.91
N SER A 136 -29.31 -19.44 22.86
CA SER A 136 -28.55 -19.73 24.08
C SER A 136 -28.28 -21.22 24.22
N ILE A 137 -27.03 -21.61 24.45
CA ILE A 137 -26.63 -23.00 24.71
C ILE A 137 -25.71 -23.02 25.94
N ALA A 138 -26.02 -23.88 26.92
CA ALA A 138 -25.20 -24.11 28.11
C ALA A 138 -24.76 -22.82 28.84
N GLY A 139 -25.68 -21.85 29.00
CA GLY A 139 -25.40 -20.57 29.68
C GLY A 139 -24.61 -19.55 28.85
N ARG A 140 -24.26 -19.85 27.59
CA ARG A 140 -23.68 -18.89 26.64
C ARG A 140 -24.76 -18.38 25.69
N MET A 141 -24.88 -17.06 25.58
CA MET A 141 -25.78 -16.40 24.64
C MET A 141 -24.99 -15.94 23.42
N LEU A 142 -25.49 -16.26 22.23
CA LEU A 142 -24.98 -15.73 20.97
C LEU A 142 -26.06 -14.88 20.32
N LYS A 143 -25.71 -13.65 19.96
CA LYS A 143 -26.56 -12.71 19.22
C LYS A 143 -25.92 -12.42 17.87
N PHE A 144 -26.69 -12.63 16.81
CA PHE A 144 -26.23 -12.32 15.46
C PHE A 144 -26.38 -10.83 15.16
N ILE A 145 -25.48 -10.31 14.31
CA ILE A 145 -25.65 -8.99 13.70
C ILE A 145 -26.96 -8.99 12.90
N PRO A 146 -27.87 -8.02 13.11
CA PRO A 146 -29.13 -7.92 12.37
C PRO A 146 -28.90 -7.79 10.86
N HIS A 147 -29.85 -8.32 10.08
CA HIS A 147 -29.79 -8.29 8.62
C HIS A 147 -29.67 -6.86 8.06
N GLU A 148 -30.37 -5.90 8.66
CA GLU A 148 -30.29 -4.48 8.26
C GLU A 148 -28.88 -3.90 8.40
N GLU A 149 -28.17 -4.27 9.46
CA GLU A 149 -26.82 -3.78 9.71
C GLU A 149 -25.82 -4.41 8.73
N LEU A 150 -25.97 -5.71 8.44
CA LEU A 150 -25.20 -6.37 7.38
C LEU A 150 -25.43 -5.71 6.02
N MET A 151 -26.67 -5.34 5.69
CA MET A 151 -26.99 -4.63 4.44
C MET A 151 -26.36 -3.22 4.38
N LYS A 152 -26.32 -2.50 5.51
CA LYS A 152 -25.62 -1.20 5.61
C LYS A 152 -24.11 -1.37 5.37
N MET A 153 -23.47 -2.32 6.06
CA MET A 153 -22.05 -2.63 5.89
C MET A 153 -21.74 -3.04 4.44
N ARG A 154 -22.58 -3.89 3.83
CA ARG A 154 -22.47 -4.29 2.42
C ARG A 154 -22.43 -3.08 1.50
N ASN A 155 -23.39 -2.16 1.65
CA ASN A 155 -23.49 -0.98 0.80
C ASN A 155 -22.28 -0.06 0.96
N GLN A 156 -21.75 0.10 2.17
CA GLN A 156 -20.54 0.87 2.42
C GLN A 156 -19.33 0.28 1.68
N TYR A 157 -19.03 -1.00 1.90
CA TYR A 157 -17.89 -1.66 1.25
C TYR A 157 -18.04 -1.75 -0.28
N LEU A 158 -19.28 -1.86 -0.79
CA LEU A 158 -19.55 -1.80 -2.22
C LEU A 158 -19.17 -0.43 -2.82
N VAL A 159 -19.48 0.67 -2.13
CA VAL A 159 -19.11 2.02 -2.58
C VAL A 159 -17.60 2.20 -2.56
N GLU A 160 -16.94 1.75 -1.50
CA GLU A 160 -15.48 1.77 -1.37
C GLU A 160 -14.80 0.98 -2.49
N TYR A 161 -15.21 -0.27 -2.71
CA TYR A 161 -14.67 -1.12 -3.78
C TYR A 161 -14.88 -0.52 -5.17
N ARG A 162 -16.06 0.05 -5.44
CA ARG A 162 -16.32 0.77 -6.71
C ARG A 162 -15.41 1.99 -6.88
N ALA A 163 -15.09 2.70 -5.79
CA ALA A 163 -14.15 3.81 -5.84
C ALA A 163 -12.72 3.33 -6.17
N GLU A 164 -12.28 2.22 -5.58
CA GLU A 164 -11.01 1.57 -5.91
C GLU A 164 -10.93 1.18 -7.40
N CYS A 165 -11.93 0.46 -7.91
CA CYS A 165 -11.98 0.06 -9.33
C CYS A 165 -11.93 1.27 -10.28
N ARG A 166 -12.59 2.38 -9.93
CA ARG A 166 -12.53 3.62 -10.73
C ARG A 166 -11.13 4.24 -10.73
N ARG A 167 -10.45 4.28 -9.58
CA ARG A 167 -9.07 4.79 -9.47
C ARG A 167 -8.10 3.95 -10.29
N ASP A 168 -8.21 2.63 -10.22
CA ASP A 168 -7.35 1.72 -10.98
C ASP A 168 -7.61 1.81 -12.48
N ARG A 169 -8.87 1.95 -12.91
CA ARG A 169 -9.21 2.18 -14.32
C ARG A 169 -8.63 3.51 -14.83
N SER A 170 -8.72 4.56 -14.02
CA SER A 170 -8.16 5.87 -14.35
C SER A 170 -6.64 5.81 -14.51
N ARG A 171 -5.94 5.14 -13.57
CA ARG A 171 -4.48 4.91 -13.65
C ARG A 171 -4.08 4.17 -14.93
N LYS A 172 -4.81 3.12 -15.31
CA LYS A 172 -4.52 2.32 -16.52
C LYS A 172 -4.80 3.06 -17.81
N THR A 173 -5.81 3.93 -17.84
CA THR A 173 -6.27 4.61 -19.07
C THR A 173 -5.75 6.04 -19.21
N GLY A 174 -5.05 6.58 -18.20
CA GLY A 174 -4.58 7.97 -18.16
C GLY A 174 -5.71 9.01 -18.13
N ARG A 175 -6.98 8.59 -18.08
CA ARG A 175 -8.14 9.48 -18.03
C ARG A 175 -8.50 9.76 -16.58
N SER A 176 -8.63 11.03 -16.21
CA SER A 176 -9.04 11.44 -14.87
C SER A 176 -10.32 10.71 -14.44
N PRO A 177 -10.43 10.25 -13.17
CA PRO A 177 -11.61 9.54 -12.69
C PRO A 177 -12.88 10.41 -12.68
N ILE A 178 -12.69 11.74 -12.67
CA ILE A 178 -13.76 12.73 -12.68
C ILE A 178 -13.94 13.17 -14.13
N GLY A 179 -15.12 12.91 -14.68
CA GLY A 179 -15.49 13.42 -16.01
C GLY A 179 -15.30 14.94 -16.04
N ARG A 180 -14.50 15.43 -16.99
CA ARG A 180 -14.32 16.88 -17.21
C ARG A 180 -15.68 17.47 -17.61
N VAL A 181 -16.40 18.06 -16.67
CA VAL A 181 -17.56 18.91 -16.96
C VAL A 181 -17.01 20.20 -17.56
N LYS A 182 -17.02 20.30 -18.90
CA LYS A 182 -16.69 21.54 -19.60
C LYS A 182 -17.89 22.48 -19.49
N VAL A 183 -17.89 23.34 -18.49
CA VAL A 183 -18.86 24.45 -18.40
C VAL A 183 -18.46 25.48 -19.46
N ARG A 184 -19.32 25.75 -20.45
CA ARG A 184 -19.14 26.90 -21.34
C ARG A 184 -19.72 28.13 -20.64
N PHE A 185 -18.89 29.11 -20.35
CA PHE A 185 -19.36 30.45 -20.04
C PHE A 185 -19.84 31.08 -21.35
N ARG A 186 -21.05 31.64 -21.33
CA ARG A 186 -21.68 32.38 -22.44
C ARG A 186 -21.41 33.86 -22.25
#